data_AF-A0AAN6ZWY3-F1
#
_entry.id   AF-A0AAN6ZWY3-F1
#
_cell.length_a   1.000
_cell.length_b   1.000
_cell.length_c   1.000
_cell.angle_alpha   90.00
_cell.angle_beta   90.00
_cell.angle_gamma   90.00
#
_symmetry.space_group_name_H-M   'P 1'
#
loop_
_entity.id
_entity.type
_entity.pdbx_description
1 polymer ?
#
loop_
_entity_poly.entity_id
_entity_poly.type
_entity_poly.pdbx_seq_one_letter_code
_entity_poly.pdbx_strand_id
1 'polypeptide(L)' 'ASEQDAYVAAQDLFMTLFGGKRRSAAIHAELAASTGFRLYKESVDSYNDFGVLEFRFT' A
#
# COMPACT_ATOMS: atom_id res chain seq x y z
N ALA A 1 -12.67 17.96 -0.40
CA ALA A 1 -11.86 16.80 -0.81
C ALA A 1 -11.23 17.14 -2.14
N SER A 2 -9.93 16.86 -2.31
CA SER A 2 -9.26 17.03 -3.61
C SER A 2 -9.73 15.94 -4.59
N GLU A 3 -9.52 16.13 -5.90
CA GLU A 3 -9.77 15.08 -6.91
C GLU A 3 -8.98 13.81 -6.58
N GLN A 4 -7.80 13.99 -5.98
CA GLN A 4 -6.93 12.92 -5.53
C GLN A 4 -7.55 12.08 -4.39
N ASP A 5 -8.16 12.74 -3.40
CA ASP A 5 -8.86 12.07 -2.31
C ASP A 5 -10.06 11.26 -2.83
N ALA A 6 -10.77 11.81 -3.81
CA ALA A 6 -11.91 11.14 -4.44
C ALA A 6 -11.46 9.89 -5.23
N TYR A 7 -10.34 9.97 -5.94
CA TYR A 7 -9.75 8.84 -6.65
C TYR A 7 -9.32 7.71 -5.70
N VAL A 8 -8.64 8.05 -4.61
CA VAL A 8 -8.23 7.08 -3.58
C VAL A 8 -9.45 6.39 -2.94
N ALA A 9 -10.51 7.14 -2.64
CA ALA A 9 -11.74 6.59 -2.09
C ALA A 9 -12.47 5.67 -3.10
N ALA A 10 -12.51 6.05 -4.38
CA ALA A 10 -13.11 5.23 -5.44
C ALA A 10 -12.38 3.90 -5.63
N GLN A 11 -11.04 3.90 -5.59
CA GLN A 11 -10.26 2.67 -5.66
C GLN A 11 -10.55 1.73 -4.47
N ASP A 12 -10.64 2.25 -3.25
CA ASP A 12 -10.90 1.40 -2.07
C ASP A 12 -12.30 0.77 -2.10
N LEU A 13 -13.31 1.54 -2.55
CA LEU A 13 -14.66 1.02 -2.78
C LEU A 13 -14.68 -0.06 -3.86
N PHE A 14 -13.97 0.16 -4.97
CA PHE A 14 -13.84 -0.84 -6.04
C PHE A 14 -13.18 -2.13 -5.55
N MET A 15 -12.08 -2.03 -4.80
CA MET A 15 -11.37 -3.20 -4.27
C MET A 15 -12.23 -3.96 -3.25
N THR A 16 -13.05 -3.26 -2.47
CA THR A 16 -13.98 -3.88 -1.51
C THR A 16 -14.97 -4.83 -2.19
N LEU A 17 -15.41 -4.53 -3.42
CA LEU A 17 -16.30 -5.41 -4.20
C LEU A 17 -15.69 -6.79 -4.49
N PHE A 18 -14.36 -6.91 -4.45
CA PHE A 18 -13.62 -8.15 -4.65
C PHE A 18 -12.98 -8.69 -3.37
N GLY A 19 -13.39 -8.16 -2.19
CA GLY A 19 -12.82 -8.54 -0.90
C GLY A 19 -11.41 -8.01 -0.64
N GLY A 20 -10.94 -7.08 -1.47
CA GLY A 20 -9.68 -6.37 -1.29
C GLY A 20 -9.86 -5.08 -0.49
N LYS A 21 -8.74 -4.50 -0.05
CA LYS A 21 -8.67 -3.16 0.53
C LYS A 21 -7.30 -2.55 0.30
N ARG A 22 -7.22 -1.22 0.21
CA ARG A 22 -5.93 -0.51 0.27
C ARG A 22 -5.31 -0.68 1.65
N ARG A 23 -3.98 -0.68 1.72
CA ARG A 23 -3.20 -0.86 2.96
C ARG A 23 -2.10 0.19 3.04
N SER A 24 -1.78 0.62 4.25
CA SER A 24 -0.62 1.47 4.51
C SER A 24 0.67 0.64 4.45
N ALA A 25 1.82 1.32 4.32
CA ALA A 25 3.13 0.67 4.37
C ALA A 25 3.33 -0.17 5.65
N ALA A 26 2.83 0.32 6.80
CA ALA A 26 2.84 -0.40 8.07
C ALA A 26 2.13 -1.76 7.99
N ILE A 27 0.92 -1.82 7.41
CA ILE A 27 0.18 -3.08 7.27
C ILE A 27 0.92 -4.02 6.31
N HIS A 28 1.50 -3.49 5.22
CA HIS A 28 2.32 -4.30 4.32
C HIS A 28 3.56 -4.88 5.02
N ALA A 29 4.21 -4.10 5.88
CA ALA A 29 5.35 -4.55 6.67
C ALA A 29 4.98 -5.65 7.68
N GLU A 30 3.86 -5.52 8.38
CA GLU A 30 3.36 -6.54 9.30
C GLU A 30 3.04 -7.85 8.57
N LEU A 31 2.39 -7.78 7.40
CA LEU A 31 2.10 -8.94 6.58
C LEU A 31 3.38 -9.63 6.07
N ALA A 32 4.36 -8.84 5.60
CA ALA A 32 5.64 -9.36 5.13
C ALA A 32 6.47 -9.99 6.28
N ALA A 33 6.40 -9.43 7.49
CA ALA A 33 7.07 -9.98 8.67
C ALA A 33 6.56 -11.39 9.01
N SER A 34 5.27 -11.66 8.80
CA SER A 34 4.70 -13.01 9.03
C SER A 34 5.29 -14.09 8.13
N THR A 35 5.97 -13.71 7.04
CA THR A 35 6.61 -14.63 6.08
C THR A 35 8.14 -14.53 6.07
N GLY A 36 8.74 -13.86 7.07
CA GLY A 36 10.19 -13.76 7.23
C GLY A 36 10.84 -12.63 6.42
N PHE A 37 10.08 -11.64 5.97
CA PHE A 37 10.60 -10.46 5.29
C PHE A 37 10.53 -9.22 6.18
N ARG A 38 11.55 -8.36 6.08
CA ARG A 38 11.58 -7.05 6.74
C ARG A 38 11.51 -5.93 5.70
N LEU A 39 10.73 -4.90 5.98
CA LEU A 39 10.72 -3.67 5.19
C LEU A 39 12.07 -2.96 5.30
N TYR A 40 12.72 -2.73 4.16
CA TYR A 40 14.04 -2.10 4.07
C TYR A 40 13.94 -0.64 3.65
N LYS A 41 13.07 -0.33 2.68
CA LYS A 41 12.95 1.02 2.12
C LYS A 41 11.53 1.30 1.64
N GLU A 42 11.08 2.52 1.90
CA GLU A 42 9.88 3.09 1.29
C GLU A 42 10.32 4.17 0.30
N SER A 43 9.81 4.12 -0.93
CA SER A 43 10.02 5.16 -1.94
C SER A 43 8.66 5.69 -2.37
N VAL A 44 8.42 6.96 -2.09
CA VAL A 44 7.21 7.65 -2.54
C VAL A 44 7.48 8.17 -3.94
N ASP A 45 6.66 7.73 -4.90
CA ASP A 45 6.66 8.34 -6.22
C ASP A 45 5.75 9.56 -6.16
N SER A 46 6.33 10.76 -6.26
CA SER A 46 5.55 12.01 -6.19
C SER A 46 4.66 12.25 -7.41
N TYR A 47 4.82 11.47 -8.48
CA TYR A 47 4.04 11.56 -9.70
C TYR A 47 2.94 10.51 -9.79
N ASN A 48 2.94 9.49 -8.92
CA ASN A 48 1.98 8.40 -8.92
C ASN A 48 1.34 8.24 -7.53
N ASP A 49 0.10 7.75 -7.48
CA ASP A 49 -0.63 7.53 -6.23
C ASP A 49 -0.19 6.28 -5.45
N PHE A 50 0.99 5.77 -5.78
CA PHE A 50 1.54 4.51 -5.31
C PHE A 50 2.96 4.73 -4.79
N GLY A 51 3.27 4.07 -3.68
CA GLY A 51 4.63 3.95 -3.16
C GLY A 51 5.21 2.60 -3.52
N VAL A 52 6.54 2.54 -3.66
CA VAL A 52 7.29 1.29 -3.79
C VAL A 52 7.85 0.91 -2.42
N LEU A 53 7.55 -0.32 -1.97
CA LEU A 53 8.05 -0.89 -0.73
C LEU A 53 9.08 -1.99 -1.06
N GLU A 54 10.33 -1.81 -0.62
CA GLU A 54 11.40 -2.80 -0.79
C GLU A 54 11.50 -3.68 0.47
N PHE A 55 11.39 -5.00 0.29
CA PHE A 55 11.50 -5.99 1.36
C PHE A 55 12.76 -6.85 1.19
N ARG A 56 13.34 -7.26 2.31
CA ARG A 56 14.50 -8.18 2.34
C ARG A 56 14.20 -9.38 3.22
N PHE A 57 14.71 -10.54 2.81
CA PHE A 57 14.61 -11.75 3.61
C PHE A 57 15.48 -11.64 4.86
N THR A 58 14.99 -12.19 5.97
CA THR A 58 15.67 -12.16 7.28
C THR A 58 16.23 -13.53 7.64
#